data_AF-A0A1Q6RPG4-F1
#
_entry.id   AF-A0A1Q6RPG4-F1
#
_cell.length_a   1.000
_cell.length_b   1.000
_cell.length_c   1.000
_cell.angle_alpha   90.00
_cell.angle_beta   90.00
_cell.angle_gamma   90.00
#
_symmetry.space_group_name_H-M   'P 1'
#
loop_
_entity.id
_entity.type
_entity.pdbx_description
1 polymer ?
#
loop_
_entity_poly.entity_id
_entity_poly.type
_entity_poly.pdbx_seq_one_letter_code
_entity_poly.pdbx_strand_id
1 'polypeptide(L)'
;MKKTISALAIALVFALCATAMTACGNVYDVYLPIGDAKVDNDNVACNYTINEKLKDGYELRGYFTAESEANLEGEFIFSISFDDRYSGTFHESVLYSFTGEQLKNAPGGKLQFTVIIENLSNIFPKTDEQKSFALHFHRADAKRSDMIHWNASDYTYTFDGTEVLLTK
;
A
#
# COMPACT_ATOMS: atom_id res chain seq x y z
N MET A 1 21.91 37.50 -36.70
CA MET A 1 20.96 36.94 -35.71
C MET A 1 21.38 35.51 -35.40
N LYS A 2 21.95 35.21 -34.22
CA LYS A 2 22.22 33.83 -33.69
C LYS A 2 23.16 33.87 -32.47
N LYS A 3 22.86 34.62 -31.40
CA LYS A 3 23.70 34.57 -30.17
C LYS A 3 22.97 34.77 -28.83
N THR A 4 21.64 34.69 -28.77
CA THR A 4 20.91 34.98 -27.52
C THR A 4 19.97 33.88 -27.02
N ILE A 5 20.02 32.66 -27.59
CA ILE A 5 19.10 31.57 -27.20
C ILE A 5 19.75 30.51 -26.29
N SER A 6 21.09 30.50 -26.12
CA SER A 6 21.75 29.46 -25.32
C SER A 6 21.88 29.75 -23.81
N ALA A 7 21.61 30.97 -23.35
CA ALA A 7 21.79 31.30 -21.93
C ALA A 7 20.56 31.01 -21.06
N LEU A 8 19.35 30.94 -21.64
CA LEU A 8 18.11 30.69 -20.90
C LEU A 8 17.81 29.20 -20.68
N ALA A 9 18.37 28.32 -21.53
CA ALA A 9 18.13 26.88 -21.44
C ALA A 9 18.99 26.17 -20.39
N ILE A 10 20.11 26.78 -19.96
CA ILE A 10 21.03 26.15 -19.01
C ILE A 10 20.62 26.43 -17.55
N ALA A 11 19.90 27.53 -17.29
CA ALA A 11 19.36 27.82 -15.96
C ALA A 11 18.13 26.97 -15.60
N LEU A 12 17.43 26.40 -16.59
CA LEU A 12 16.22 25.61 -16.35
C LEU A 12 16.47 24.12 -16.09
N VAL A 13 17.67 23.61 -16.42
CA VAL A 13 18.01 22.18 -16.26
C VAL A 13 18.60 21.88 -14.87
N PHE A 14 19.09 22.89 -14.14
CA PHE A 14 19.55 22.72 -12.76
C PHE A 14 18.43 22.73 -11.70
N ALA A 15 17.20 23.04 -12.09
CA ALA A 15 16.04 23.03 -11.18
C ALA A 15 15.35 21.66 -11.06
N LEU A 16 15.77 20.63 -11.83
CA LEU A 16 15.09 19.33 -11.87
C LEU A 16 15.78 18.20 -11.07
N CYS A 17 16.88 18.48 -10.37
CA CYS A 17 17.61 17.46 -9.58
C CYS A 17 17.54 17.70 -8.07
N ALA A 18 16.55 18.44 -7.58
CA ALA A 18 16.38 18.75 -6.16
C ALA A 18 15.17 18.02 -5.52
N THR A 19 14.97 16.75 -5.84
CA THR A 19 14.10 15.85 -5.03
C THR A 19 14.69 14.45 -4.87
N ALA A 20 16.03 14.32 -4.89
CA ALA A 20 16.65 13.23 -4.15
C ALA A 20 16.76 13.66 -2.68
N MET A 21 15.62 13.93 -2.03
CA MET A 21 15.59 13.92 -0.58
C MET A 21 15.88 12.48 -0.20
N THR A 22 17.09 12.24 0.31
CA THR A 22 17.42 11.04 1.06
C THR A 22 16.31 10.82 2.08
N ALA A 23 15.43 9.86 1.80
CA ALA A 23 14.49 9.37 2.79
C ALA A 23 15.31 8.65 3.87
N CYS A 24 15.90 9.43 4.78
CA CYS A 24 16.39 8.96 6.06
C CYS A 24 15.16 8.75 6.97
N GLY A 25 14.25 7.89 6.51
CA GLY A 25 13.09 7.44 7.25
C GLY A 25 13.09 5.91 7.23
N ASN A 26 12.46 5.31 8.23
CA ASN A 26 12.30 3.87 8.24
C ASN A 26 11.51 3.41 7.02
N VAL A 27 11.76 2.18 6.59
CA VAL A 27 11.01 1.52 5.52
C VAL A 27 10.45 0.24 6.12
N TYR A 28 9.14 0.07 6.03
CA TYR A 28 8.46 -1.09 6.56
C TYR A 28 8.21 -2.07 5.42
N ASP A 29 8.92 -3.21 5.46
CA ASP A 29 8.63 -4.35 4.61
C ASP A 29 7.50 -5.18 5.23
N VAL A 30 6.48 -5.49 4.43
CA VAL A 30 5.26 -6.11 4.91
C VAL A 30 4.94 -7.36 4.09
N TYR A 31 4.64 -8.42 4.84
CA TYR A 31 4.13 -9.69 4.34
C TYR A 31 2.80 -9.98 5.04
N LEU A 32 1.70 -9.97 4.27
CA LEU A 32 0.35 -10.28 4.76
C LEU A 32 -0.16 -11.57 4.09
N PRO A 33 0.12 -12.75 4.67
CA PRO A 33 -0.42 -14.01 4.19
C PRO A 33 -1.86 -14.21 4.68
N ILE A 34 -2.68 -14.82 3.83
CA ILE A 34 -3.94 -15.47 4.20
C ILE A 34 -3.93 -16.89 3.63
N GLY A 35 -4.46 -17.84 4.37
CA GLY A 35 -4.38 -19.27 4.07
C GLY A 35 -5.23 -20.03 5.08
N ASP A 36 -5.75 -21.20 4.70
CA ASP A 36 -6.62 -22.04 5.53
C ASP A 36 -5.92 -22.71 6.73
N ALA A 37 -4.58 -22.71 6.72
CA ALA A 37 -3.69 -23.27 7.74
C ALA A 37 -3.91 -24.76 8.03
N LYS A 38 -4.71 -25.44 7.22
CA LYS A 38 -4.96 -26.89 7.26
C LYS A 38 -4.18 -27.60 6.16
N VAL A 39 -3.85 -26.89 5.09
CA VAL A 39 -3.02 -27.38 3.99
C VAL A 39 -1.67 -26.66 4.02
N ASP A 40 -0.59 -27.42 3.97
CA ASP A 40 0.75 -26.82 3.87
C ASP A 40 0.91 -26.11 2.52
N ASN A 41 1.54 -24.92 2.54
CA ASN A 41 1.82 -24.10 1.35
C ASN A 41 0.55 -23.59 0.63
N ASP A 42 -0.43 -23.12 1.39
CA ASP A 42 -1.73 -22.66 0.91
C ASP A 42 -1.92 -21.14 0.91
N ASN A 43 -0.86 -20.37 1.18
CA ASN A 43 -1.00 -18.94 1.34
C ASN A 43 -1.17 -18.21 0.01
N VAL A 44 -2.08 -17.24 0.02
CA VAL A 44 -2.01 -16.06 -0.85
C VAL A 44 -1.46 -14.92 0.00
N ALA A 45 -0.48 -14.18 -0.52
CA ALA A 45 0.19 -13.13 0.25
C ALA A 45 0.24 -11.81 -0.50
N CYS A 46 -0.08 -10.72 0.22
CA CYS A 46 0.23 -9.37 -0.20
C CYS A 46 1.62 -8.96 0.35
N ASN A 47 2.50 -8.55 -0.55
CA ASN A 47 3.86 -8.09 -0.22
C ASN A 47 3.98 -6.64 -0.65
N TYR A 48 4.38 -5.76 0.26
CA TYR A 48 4.61 -4.36 -0.09
C TYR A 48 5.64 -3.72 0.82
N THR A 49 6.14 -2.58 0.37
CA THR A 49 7.03 -1.73 1.15
C THR A 49 6.36 -0.37 1.32
N ILE A 50 6.29 0.12 2.55
CA ILE A 50 5.75 1.45 2.84
C ILE A 50 6.78 2.30 3.59
N ASN A 51 6.94 3.54 3.15
CA ASN A 51 7.88 4.47 3.77
C ASN A 51 7.29 5.05 5.04
N GLU A 52 8.13 5.31 6.04
CA GLU A 52 7.76 6.03 7.25
C GLU A 52 7.17 7.42 6.94
N LYS A 53 7.63 8.06 5.87
CA LYS A 53 7.17 9.39 5.46
C LYS A 53 6.52 9.34 4.10
N LEU A 54 5.27 9.81 4.02
CA LEU A 54 4.48 9.88 2.80
C LEU A 54 4.22 11.34 2.42
N LYS A 55 4.20 11.63 1.12
CA LYS A 55 3.80 12.93 0.55
C LYS A 55 2.74 12.73 -0.54
N ASP A 56 2.09 13.80 -0.95
CA ASP A 56 1.21 13.77 -2.12
C ASP A 56 1.94 13.17 -3.34
N GLY A 57 1.24 12.33 -4.09
CA GLY A 57 1.80 11.53 -5.17
C GLY A 57 2.56 10.27 -4.70
N TYR A 58 2.44 9.89 -3.42
CA TYR A 58 3.08 8.67 -2.93
C TYR A 58 2.56 7.43 -3.66
N GLU A 59 3.49 6.59 -4.10
CA GLU A 59 3.17 5.33 -4.77
C GLU A 59 3.42 4.15 -3.83
N LEU A 60 2.33 3.54 -3.35
CA LEU A 60 2.41 2.26 -2.66
C LEU A 60 2.55 1.15 -3.69
N ARG A 61 3.72 0.53 -3.72
CA ARG A 61 4.06 -0.54 -4.66
C ARG A 61 4.23 -1.85 -3.93
N GLY A 62 3.81 -2.92 -4.60
CA GLY A 62 3.91 -4.26 -4.05
C GLY A 62 3.50 -5.31 -5.08
N TYR A 63 3.37 -6.53 -4.60
CA TYR A 63 2.92 -7.66 -5.41
C TYR A 63 2.18 -8.69 -4.56
N PHE A 64 1.32 -9.44 -5.24
CA PHE A 64 0.67 -10.62 -4.68
C PHE A 64 1.36 -11.89 -5.18
N THR A 65 1.46 -12.89 -4.30
CA THR A 65 1.96 -14.24 -4.60
C THR A 65 0.99 -15.29 -4.09
N ALA A 66 1.04 -16.47 -4.70
CA ALA A 66 0.33 -17.66 -4.24
C ALA A 66 1.33 -18.80 -4.08
N GLU A 67 1.22 -19.53 -2.98
CA GLU A 67 1.89 -20.82 -2.79
C GLU A 67 1.20 -21.93 -3.60
N SER A 68 1.82 -23.10 -3.70
CA SER A 68 1.41 -24.14 -4.65
C SER A 68 0.02 -24.70 -4.39
N GLU A 69 -0.40 -24.77 -3.12
CA GLU A 69 -1.69 -25.30 -2.69
C GLU A 69 -2.71 -24.19 -2.37
N ALA A 70 -2.39 -22.94 -2.70
CA ALA A 70 -3.27 -21.83 -2.40
C ALA A 70 -4.59 -21.93 -3.15
N ASN A 71 -5.71 -21.76 -2.43
CA ASN A 71 -7.01 -21.69 -3.06
C ASN A 71 -7.17 -20.34 -3.79
N LEU A 72 -7.20 -20.36 -5.12
CA LEU A 72 -7.33 -19.17 -5.98
C LEU A 72 -8.75 -18.95 -6.51
N GLU A 73 -9.75 -19.56 -5.88
CA GLU A 73 -11.14 -19.24 -6.18
C GLU A 73 -11.55 -17.90 -5.57
N GLY A 74 -12.31 -17.11 -6.32
CA GLY A 74 -12.87 -15.84 -5.86
C GLY A 74 -11.97 -14.63 -6.03
N GLU A 75 -12.28 -13.59 -5.25
CA GLU A 75 -11.63 -12.27 -5.28
C GLU A 75 -10.90 -11.99 -3.97
N PHE A 76 -9.79 -11.29 -4.09
CA PHE A 76 -8.93 -10.84 -3.01
C PHE A 76 -8.92 -9.31 -2.98
N ILE A 77 -8.92 -8.76 -1.77
CA ILE A 77 -9.01 -7.32 -1.52
C ILE A 77 -7.82 -6.90 -0.66
N PHE A 78 -7.16 -5.84 -1.11
CA PHE A 78 -6.22 -5.05 -0.33
C PHE A 78 -6.86 -3.69 -0.04
N SER A 79 -7.03 -3.35 1.24
CA SER A 79 -7.80 -2.19 1.68
C SER A 79 -7.12 -1.44 2.82
N ILE A 80 -7.65 -0.24 3.12
CA ILE A 80 -7.25 0.58 4.27
C ILE A 80 -8.48 0.90 5.14
N SER A 81 -8.31 0.85 6.47
CA SER A 81 -9.31 1.35 7.43
C SER A 81 -8.68 2.27 8.48
N PHE A 82 -9.49 3.16 9.03
CA PHE A 82 -9.18 3.94 10.24
C PHE A 82 -10.01 3.50 11.45
N ASP A 83 -10.99 2.63 11.21
CA ASP A 83 -11.82 2.02 12.24
C ASP A 83 -11.11 0.81 12.85
N ASP A 84 -11.38 0.55 14.13
CA ASP A 84 -11.02 -0.73 14.77
C ASP A 84 -11.67 -1.89 14.01
N ARG A 85 -10.90 -2.94 13.68
CA ARG A 85 -11.38 -4.11 12.93
C ARG A 85 -12.60 -4.79 13.57
N TYR A 86 -12.69 -4.74 14.90
CA TYR A 86 -13.74 -5.37 15.70
C TYR A 86 -14.87 -4.39 16.08
N SER A 87 -14.84 -3.16 15.58
CA SER A 87 -15.93 -2.22 15.80
C SER A 87 -17.25 -2.74 15.21
N GLY A 88 -18.36 -2.35 15.83
CA GLY A 88 -19.71 -2.67 15.34
C GLY A 88 -20.00 -2.06 13.96
N THR A 89 -19.33 -0.95 13.63
CA THR A 89 -19.41 -0.27 12.33
C THR A 89 -17.99 -0.04 11.83
N PHE A 90 -17.61 -0.70 10.75
CA PHE A 90 -16.28 -0.62 10.17
C PHE A 90 -16.41 -0.24 8.71
N HIS A 91 -15.57 0.72 8.32
CA HIS A 91 -15.45 1.23 6.98
C HIS A 91 -14.02 1.01 6.52
N GLU A 92 -13.90 0.48 5.31
CA GLU A 92 -12.63 0.37 4.61
C GLU A 92 -12.76 1.00 3.22
N SER A 93 -11.62 1.44 2.70
CA SER A 93 -11.48 1.83 1.30
C SER A 93 -10.63 0.79 0.59
N VAL A 94 -11.16 0.23 -0.49
CA VAL A 94 -10.42 -0.72 -1.34
C VAL A 94 -9.30 0.04 -2.06
N LEU A 95 -8.07 -0.41 -1.88
CA LEU A 95 -6.89 0.11 -2.57
C LEU A 95 -6.62 -0.68 -3.86
N TYR A 96 -6.83 -1.99 -3.81
CA TYR A 96 -6.66 -2.88 -4.95
C TYR A 96 -7.52 -4.14 -4.77
N SER A 97 -8.09 -4.65 -5.85
CA SER A 97 -8.74 -5.97 -5.87
C SER A 97 -8.33 -6.76 -7.10
N PHE A 98 -8.33 -8.09 -6.97
CA PHE A 98 -8.00 -9.00 -8.05
C PHE A 98 -8.66 -10.36 -7.87
N THR A 99 -8.92 -11.06 -8.97
CA THR A 99 -9.36 -12.45 -8.94
C THR A 99 -8.17 -13.38 -8.81
N GLY A 100 -8.35 -14.54 -8.18
CA GLY A 100 -7.28 -15.54 -8.12
C GLY A 100 -6.82 -16.03 -9.50
N GLU A 101 -7.68 -15.93 -10.53
CA GLU A 101 -7.29 -16.17 -11.93
C GLU A 101 -6.25 -15.16 -12.44
N GLN A 102 -6.37 -13.88 -12.10
CA GLN A 102 -5.37 -12.87 -12.45
C GLN A 102 -4.03 -13.17 -11.79
N LEU A 103 -4.03 -13.62 -10.54
CA LEU A 103 -2.81 -14.02 -9.84
C LEU A 103 -2.19 -15.29 -10.44
N LYS A 104 -3.01 -16.30 -10.74
CA LYS A 104 -2.57 -17.54 -11.40
C LYS A 104 -1.87 -17.29 -12.73
N ASN A 105 -2.37 -16.33 -13.49
CA ASN A 105 -1.85 -15.97 -14.82
C ASN A 105 -0.76 -14.88 -14.76
N ALA A 106 -0.35 -14.42 -13.58
CA ALA A 106 0.62 -13.36 -13.44
C ALA A 106 2.03 -13.80 -13.88
N PRO A 107 2.76 -13.00 -14.68
CA PRO A 107 4.12 -13.31 -15.09
C PRO A 107 5.04 -13.54 -13.88
N GLY A 108 5.75 -14.67 -13.88
CA GLY A 108 6.65 -15.04 -12.79
C GLY A 108 5.96 -15.30 -11.45
N GLY A 109 4.65 -15.58 -11.45
CA GLY A 109 3.87 -15.87 -10.25
C GLY A 109 3.68 -14.65 -9.33
N LYS A 110 3.90 -13.44 -9.85
CA LYS A 110 3.80 -12.18 -9.10
C LYS A 110 2.86 -11.22 -9.79
N LEU A 111 1.68 -11.01 -9.21
CA LEU A 111 0.77 -9.96 -9.65
C LEU A 111 1.21 -8.63 -9.03
N GLN A 112 1.85 -7.78 -9.83
CA GLN A 112 2.33 -6.46 -9.39
C GLN A 112 1.17 -5.47 -9.24
N PHE A 113 1.25 -4.59 -8.25
CA PHE A 113 0.32 -3.48 -8.10
C PHE A 113 1.04 -2.16 -7.83
N THR A 114 0.36 -1.06 -8.13
CA THR A 114 0.75 0.29 -7.76
C THR A 114 -0.51 1.07 -7.42
N VAL A 115 -0.56 1.62 -6.21
CA VAL A 115 -1.63 2.50 -5.75
C VAL A 115 -1.03 3.90 -5.56
N ILE A 116 -1.52 4.85 -6.35
CA ILE A 116 -1.04 6.23 -6.31
C ILE A 116 -1.97 7.03 -5.40
N ILE A 117 -1.41 7.59 -4.33
CA ILE A 117 -2.12 8.49 -3.42
C ILE A 117 -1.81 9.92 -3.86
N GLU A 118 -2.57 10.40 -4.85
CA GLU A 118 -2.40 11.73 -5.44
C GLU A 118 -2.49 12.85 -4.39
N ASN A 119 -3.42 12.71 -3.43
CA ASN A 119 -3.59 13.65 -2.33
C ASN A 119 -3.82 12.89 -1.02
N LEU A 120 -2.89 13.03 -0.09
CA LEU A 120 -2.92 12.35 1.21
C LEU A 120 -4.17 12.72 2.02
N SER A 121 -4.69 13.95 1.89
CA SER A 121 -5.86 14.41 2.63
C SER A 121 -7.16 13.70 2.23
N ASN A 122 -7.18 13.00 1.09
CA ASN A 122 -8.31 12.16 0.70
C ASN A 122 -8.38 10.85 1.51
N ILE A 123 -7.26 10.46 2.12
CA ILE A 123 -7.13 9.19 2.85
C ILE A 123 -6.90 9.47 4.34
N PHE A 124 -5.93 10.31 4.67
CA PHE A 124 -5.51 10.60 6.04
C PHE A 124 -6.12 11.92 6.53
N PRO A 125 -7.00 11.88 7.55
CA PRO A 125 -7.41 13.08 8.25
C PRO A 125 -6.21 13.80 8.90
N LYS A 126 -6.12 15.12 8.72
CA LYS A 126 -5.11 15.95 9.40
C LYS A 126 -5.18 15.74 10.91
N THR A 127 -4.03 15.56 11.56
CA THR A 127 -3.95 15.37 13.01
C THR A 127 -2.54 15.60 13.53
N ASP A 128 -2.45 16.32 14.65
CA ASP A 128 -1.21 16.49 15.42
C ASP A 128 -1.07 15.42 16.52
N GLU A 129 -2.09 14.57 16.69
CA GLU A 129 -2.13 13.44 17.62
C GLU A 129 -1.92 12.13 16.88
N GLN A 130 -1.37 11.11 17.55
CA GLN A 130 -1.25 9.78 16.94
C GLN A 130 -2.63 9.16 16.73
N LYS A 131 -2.97 8.86 15.48
CA LYS A 131 -4.17 8.08 15.10
C LYS A 131 -3.76 6.74 14.52
N SER A 132 -4.62 5.73 14.67
CA SER A 132 -4.39 4.41 14.11
C SER A 132 -5.03 4.26 12.73
N PHE A 133 -4.43 3.41 11.91
CA PHE A 133 -5.04 2.84 10.71
C PHE A 133 -4.44 1.47 10.45
N ALA A 134 -5.08 0.69 9.58
CA ALA A 134 -4.58 -0.62 9.19
C ALA A 134 -4.70 -0.82 7.68
N LEU A 135 -3.73 -1.54 7.12
CA LEU A 135 -3.79 -2.07 5.77
C LEU A 135 -4.17 -3.53 5.84
N HIS A 136 -5.30 -3.91 5.25
CA HIS A 136 -5.85 -5.25 5.30
C HIS A 136 -5.62 -6.02 4.00
N PHE A 137 -5.46 -7.32 4.13
CA PHE A 137 -5.52 -8.24 3.02
C PHE A 137 -6.46 -9.39 3.36
N HIS A 138 -7.48 -9.61 2.53
CA HIS A 138 -8.50 -10.61 2.79
C HIS A 138 -9.20 -11.11 1.52
N ARG A 139 -9.94 -12.21 1.65
CA ARG A 139 -10.91 -12.61 0.61
C ARG A 139 -12.11 -11.67 0.63
N ALA A 140 -12.74 -11.45 -0.52
CA ALA A 140 -13.92 -10.60 -0.63
C ALA A 140 -15.13 -11.12 0.19
N ASP A 141 -15.22 -12.44 0.40
CA ASP A 141 -16.27 -13.09 1.19
C ASP A 141 -15.90 -13.31 2.67
N ALA A 142 -14.69 -12.90 3.06
CA ALA A 142 -14.21 -13.08 4.43
C ALA A 142 -14.96 -12.19 5.42
N LYS A 143 -15.20 -12.74 6.61
CA LYS A 143 -15.62 -11.93 7.77
C LYS A 143 -14.38 -11.31 8.42
N ARG A 144 -14.51 -10.09 8.95
CA ARG A 144 -13.40 -9.36 9.62
C ARG A 144 -12.76 -10.11 10.79
N SER A 145 -13.51 -10.99 11.44
CA SER A 145 -13.03 -11.80 12.57
C SER A 145 -12.27 -13.06 12.14
N ASP A 146 -12.14 -13.32 10.85
CA ASP A 146 -11.59 -14.56 10.32
C ASP A 146 -10.08 -14.43 10.06
N MET A 147 -9.27 -14.85 11.04
CA MET A 147 -7.80 -14.74 10.97
C MET A 147 -7.16 -15.55 9.83
N ILE A 148 -7.91 -16.48 9.26
CA ILE A 148 -7.46 -17.39 8.20
C ILE A 148 -7.67 -16.74 6.83
N HIS A 149 -8.78 -16.01 6.67
CA HIS A 149 -9.14 -15.31 5.43
C HIS A 149 -8.91 -13.80 5.47
N TRP A 150 -8.42 -13.26 6.59
CA TRP A 150 -8.19 -11.84 6.82
C TRP A 150 -6.93 -11.61 7.65
N ASN A 151 -6.00 -10.82 7.11
CA ASN A 151 -4.81 -10.37 7.79
C ASN A 151 -4.65 -8.85 7.67
N ALA A 152 -3.81 -8.23 8.51
CA ALA A 152 -3.50 -6.82 8.36
C ALA A 152 -2.15 -6.42 8.95
N SER A 153 -1.69 -5.25 8.55
CA SER A 153 -0.61 -4.52 9.21
C SER A 153 -1.16 -3.22 9.78
N ASP A 154 -1.07 -3.09 11.09
CA ASP A 154 -1.49 -1.90 11.83
C ASP A 154 -0.36 -0.87 11.91
N TYR A 155 -0.75 0.41 11.95
CA TYR A 155 0.13 1.56 12.04
C TYR A 155 -0.52 2.65 12.87
N THR A 156 0.31 3.55 13.39
CA THR A 156 -0.10 4.87 13.86
C THR A 156 0.46 5.95 12.93
N TYR A 157 -0.16 7.13 12.92
CA TYR A 157 0.31 8.25 12.13
C TYR A 157 0.01 9.61 12.76
N THR A 158 0.79 10.61 12.36
CA THR A 158 0.46 12.03 12.44
C THR A 158 0.44 12.61 11.03
N PHE A 159 -0.35 13.66 10.78
CA PHE A 159 -0.42 14.32 9.48
C PHE A 159 -0.54 15.83 9.64
N ASP A 160 0.46 16.58 9.18
CA ASP A 160 0.50 18.04 9.27
C ASP A 160 -0.31 18.76 8.14
N GLY A 161 -0.86 17.99 7.21
CA GLY A 161 -1.54 18.46 6.00
C GLY A 161 -0.66 18.43 4.73
N THR A 162 0.61 18.05 4.86
CA THR A 162 1.58 17.94 3.75
C THR A 162 2.40 16.64 3.79
N GLU A 163 2.76 16.14 4.97
CA GLU A 163 3.52 14.90 5.18
C GLU A 163 2.84 14.03 6.23
N VAL A 164 2.52 12.79 5.86
CA VAL A 164 2.09 11.76 6.82
C VAL A 164 3.35 11.10 7.37
N LEU A 165 3.47 11.07 8.69
CA LEU A 165 4.51 10.33 9.40
C LEU A 165 3.90 9.08 10.02
N LEU A 166 4.39 7.91 9.62
CA LEU A 166 3.94 6.59 10.07
C LEU A 166 4.85 6.05 11.17
N THR A 167 4.26 5.44 12.19
CA THR A 167 4.97 4.67 13.20
C THR A 167 4.32 3.30 13.33
N LYS A 168 5.15 2.26 13.40
CA LYS A 168 4.71 0.89 13.62
C LYS A 168 4.95 0.46 15.06
#